data_AF-A0A1Y1KC51-F1
#
_entry.id   AF-A0A1Y1KC51-F1
#
_cell.length_a   1.000
_cell.length_b   1.000
_cell.length_c   1.000
_cell.angle_alpha   90.00
_cell.angle_beta   90.00
_cell.angle_gamma   90.00
#
_symmetry.space_group_name_H-M   'P 1'
#
loop_
_entity.id
_entity.type
_entity.pdbx_description
1 polymer ?
#
loop_
_entity_poly.entity_id
_entity_poly.type
_entity_poly.pdbx_seq_one_letter_code
_entity_poly.pdbx_strand_id
1 'polypeptide(L)'
;DDDVLEQKRVDLIHSASLMLRKSNLIKYDEKSGKLQSTELGRIASHYYITSTSMDTYNNLIQPSITTIELFRVFALSAEFKYIPVRQDEKLELAKLMGRVPVPVKESIEEPHAKINVLLQAYISRLKLEGLALMA
;
A
#
# COMPACT_ATOMS: atom_id res chain seq x y z
N ASP A 1 18.50 32.98 -15.45
CA ASP A 1 18.47 33.49 -14.06
C ASP A 1 18.42 32.41 -12.98
N ASP A 2 18.38 31.11 -13.33
CA ASP A 2 18.70 30.02 -12.39
C ASP A 2 19.60 28.99 -13.10
N ASP A 3 20.81 29.43 -13.43
CA ASP A 3 21.71 28.71 -14.34
C ASP A 3 22.18 27.36 -13.77
N VAL A 4 22.10 27.21 -12.45
CA VAL A 4 22.40 25.95 -11.74
C VAL A 4 21.15 25.23 -11.24
N LEU A 5 19.95 25.70 -11.55
CA LEU A 5 18.66 25.12 -11.11
C LEU A 5 18.52 25.01 -9.58
N GLU A 6 19.13 25.92 -8.82
CA GLU A 6 19.08 25.91 -7.36
C GLU A 6 17.67 26.11 -6.85
N GLN A 7 16.98 27.14 -7.34
CA GLN A 7 15.61 27.42 -6.89
C GLN A 7 14.69 26.25 -7.24
N LYS A 8 14.86 25.68 -8.43
CA LYS A 8 14.08 24.50 -8.83
C LYS A 8 14.32 23.28 -7.93
N ARG A 9 15.56 23.03 -7.49
CA ARG A 9 15.85 21.96 -6.52
C ARG A 9 15.21 22.26 -5.16
N VAL A 10 15.28 23.50 -4.70
CA VAL A 10 14.62 23.91 -3.44
C VAL A 10 13.12 23.63 -3.51
N ASP A 11 12.46 24.04 -4.59
CA ASP A 11 11.01 23.83 -4.77
C ASP A 11 10.64 22.34 -4.79
N LEU A 12 11.44 21.51 -5.47
CA LEU A 12 11.25 20.05 -5.52
C LEU A 12 11.45 19.40 -4.15
N ILE A 13 12.54 19.75 -3.44
CA ILE A 13 12.84 19.22 -2.10
C ILE A 13 11.77 19.66 -1.12
N HIS A 14 11.32 20.93 -1.17
CA HIS A 14 10.27 21.46 -0.33
C HIS A 14 8.95 20.71 -0.57
N SER A 15 8.53 20.58 -1.82
CA SER A 15 7.30 19.85 -2.19
C SER A 15 7.34 18.39 -1.75
N ALA A 16 8.46 17.69 -1.96
CA ALA A 16 8.65 16.33 -1.50
C ALA A 16 8.62 16.22 0.03
N SER A 17 9.28 17.15 0.73
CA SER A 17 9.31 17.19 2.19
C SER A 17 7.92 17.45 2.78
N LEU A 18 7.09 18.26 2.14
CA LEU A 18 5.69 18.46 2.53
C LEU A 18 4.88 17.16 2.41
N MET A 19 5.06 16.40 1.32
CA MET A 19 4.39 15.10 1.14
C MET A 19 4.84 14.06 2.18
N LEU A 20 6.15 13.97 2.43
CA LEU A 20 6.72 13.06 3.44
C LEU A 20 6.28 13.44 4.86
N ARG A 21 6.19 14.74 5.17
CA ARG A 21 5.68 15.24 6.45
C ARG A 21 4.20 14.88 6.62
N LYS A 22 3.39 15.08 5.59
CA LYS A 22 1.96 14.73 5.61
C LYS A 22 1.74 13.24 5.92
N SER A 23 2.63 12.38 5.42
CA SER A 23 2.59 10.93 5.65
C SER A 23 3.34 10.49 6.92
N ASN A 24 3.71 11.42 7.81
CA ASN A 24 4.45 11.17 9.05
C ASN A 24 5.81 10.46 8.90
N LEU A 25 6.41 10.46 7.71
CA LEU A 25 7.71 9.81 7.47
C LEU A 25 8.90 10.67 7.93
N ILE A 26 8.70 11.99 7.96
CA ILE A 26 9.70 12.94 8.45
C ILE A 26 9.04 14.02 9.29
N LYS A 27 9.84 14.66 10.15
CA LYS A 27 9.55 15.98 10.68
C LYS A 27 10.26 17.00 9.81
N TYR A 28 9.51 17.98 9.31
CA TYR A 28 10.02 19.03 8.45
C TYR A 28 9.63 20.40 9.01
N ASP A 29 10.64 21.22 9.31
CA ASP A 29 10.47 22.63 9.68
C ASP A 29 10.63 23.50 8.43
N GLU A 30 9.52 24.07 7.95
CA GLU A 30 9.45 24.87 6.74
C GLU A 30 10.26 26.18 6.84
N LYS A 31 10.45 26.72 8.05
CA LYS A 31 11.18 27.99 8.24
C LYS A 31 12.69 27.79 8.17
N SER A 32 13.19 26.74 8.84
CA SER A 32 14.64 26.46 8.90
C SER A 32 15.12 25.50 7.81
N GLY A 33 14.20 24.80 7.13
CA GLY A 33 14.53 23.74 6.18
C GLY A 33 14.99 22.43 6.82
N LYS A 34 14.97 22.33 8.16
CA LYS A 34 15.50 21.15 8.88
C LYS A 34 14.60 19.92 8.69
N LEU A 35 15.24 18.81 8.34
CA LEU A 35 14.61 17.50 8.15
C LEU A 35 15.06 16.52 9.24
N GLN A 36 14.13 15.74 9.79
CA GLN A 36 14.43 14.67 10.73
C GLN A 36 13.60 13.43 10.40
N SER A 37 14.24 12.25 10.31
CA SER A 37 13.55 10.97 10.08
C SER A 37 12.65 10.60 11.26
N THR A 38 11.49 9.99 11.00
CA THR A 38 10.71 9.25 12.01
C THR A 38 11.02 7.75 11.95
N GLU A 39 10.57 6.97 12.94
CA GLU A 39 10.65 5.50 12.84
C GLU A 39 9.84 4.97 11.65
N LEU A 40 8.68 5.57 11.37
CA LEU A 40 7.86 5.24 10.21
C LEU A 40 8.64 5.47 8.91
N GLY A 41 9.36 6.59 8.81
CA GLY A 41 10.27 6.88 7.70
C GLY A 41 11.39 5.85 7.54
N ARG A 42 11.96 5.36 8.65
CA ARG A 42 13.00 4.32 8.61
C ARG A 42 12.45 2.99 8.14
N ILE A 43 11.29 2.58 8.63
CA ILE A 43 10.60 1.36 8.17
C ILE A 43 10.32 1.46 6.67
N ALA A 44 9.75 2.59 6.22
CA ALA A 44 9.47 2.83 4.81
C ALA A 44 10.72 2.67 3.94
N SER A 45 11.82 3.31 4.34
CA SER A 45 13.10 3.25 3.61
C SER A 45 13.73 1.87 3.64
N HIS A 46 13.65 1.14 4.77
CA HIS A 46 14.29 -0.16 4.92
C HIS A 46 13.57 -1.26 4.10
N TYR A 47 12.25 -1.18 4.02
CA TYR A 47 11.41 -2.17 3.34
C TYR A 47 10.92 -1.72 1.96
N TYR A 48 11.40 -0.58 1.44
CA TYR A 48 11.05 -0.08 0.11
C TYR A 48 9.53 0.17 -0.07
N ILE A 49 8.89 0.71 0.96
CA ILE A 49 7.44 0.93 0.99
C ILE A 49 7.12 2.39 0.64
N THR A 50 6.13 2.61 -0.21
CA THR A 50 5.70 3.96 -0.62
C THR A 50 5.13 4.76 0.55
N SER A 51 5.28 6.09 0.52
CA SER A 51 4.75 6.97 1.58
C SER A 51 3.24 6.86 1.76
N THR A 52 2.51 6.61 0.67
CA THR A 52 1.06 6.41 0.69
C THR A 52 0.68 5.14 1.44
N SER A 53 1.38 4.02 1.20
CA SER A 53 1.13 2.78 1.95
C SER A 53 1.45 2.93 3.42
N MET A 54 2.53 3.63 3.75
CA MET A 54 2.87 3.90 5.15
C MET A 54 1.83 4.78 5.85
N ASP A 55 1.23 5.75 5.15
CA ASP A 55 0.11 6.54 5.67
C ASP A 55 -1.12 5.64 5.92
N THR A 56 -1.46 4.76 4.96
CA THR A 56 -2.51 3.75 5.14
C THR A 56 -2.27 2.90 6.39
N TYR A 57 -1.05 2.38 6.56
CA TYR A 57 -0.70 1.54 7.71
C TYR A 57 -0.76 2.32 9.02
N ASN A 58 -0.24 3.54 9.05
CA ASN A 58 -0.22 4.39 10.23
C ASN A 58 -1.64 4.75 10.71
N ASN A 59 -2.60 4.85 9.80
CA ASN A 59 -3.99 5.16 10.13
C ASN A 59 -4.81 3.91 10.50
N LEU A 60 -4.57 2.78 9.84
CA LEU A 60 -5.43 1.59 9.95
C LEU A 60 -4.92 0.52 10.91
N ILE A 61 -3.61 0.46 11.20
CA ILE A 61 -3.07 -0.50 12.17
C ILE A 61 -3.27 0.05 13.58
N GLN A 62 -4.10 -0.65 14.34
CA GLN A 62 -4.40 -0.34 15.74
C GLN A 62 -4.05 -1.54 16.64
N PRO A 63 -3.81 -1.34 17.95
CA PRO A 63 -3.42 -2.44 18.85
C PRO A 63 -4.41 -3.62 18.88
N SER A 64 -5.69 -3.37 18.61
CA SER A 64 -6.76 -4.36 18.59
C SER A 64 -7.08 -4.90 17.19
N ILE A 65 -6.21 -4.69 16.19
CA ILE A 65 -6.46 -5.13 14.82
C ILE A 65 -6.62 -6.65 14.75
N THR A 66 -7.69 -7.10 14.10
CA THR A 66 -7.94 -8.53 13.88
C THR A 66 -7.18 -9.05 12.66
N THR A 67 -7.00 -10.37 12.56
CA THR A 67 -6.40 -10.98 11.36
C THR A 67 -7.15 -10.62 10.08
N ILE A 68 -8.48 -10.56 10.13
CA ILE A 68 -9.33 -10.16 8.99
C ILE A 68 -8.97 -8.72 8.55
N GLU A 69 -8.86 -7.80 9.50
CA GLU A 69 -8.50 -6.42 9.21
C GLU A 69 -7.06 -6.29 8.74
N LEU A 70 -6.13 -7.10 9.25
CA LEU A 70 -4.73 -7.07 8.82
C LEU A 70 -4.57 -7.44 7.34
N PHE A 71 -5.26 -8.49 6.87
CA PHE A 71 -5.29 -8.84 5.45
C PHE A 71 -5.89 -7.72 4.59
N ARG A 72 -6.95 -7.06 5.09
CA ARG A 72 -7.53 -5.89 4.44
C ARG A 72 -6.54 -4.73 4.35
N VAL A 73 -5.85 -4.40 5.44
CA VAL A 73 -4.85 -3.31 5.47
C VAL A 73 -3.72 -3.59 4.48
N PHE A 74 -3.25 -4.83 4.39
CA PHE A 74 -2.28 -5.23 3.37
C PHE A 74 -2.84 -5.06 1.94
N ALA A 75 -4.10 -5.43 1.68
CA ALA A 75 -4.69 -5.28 0.36
C ALA A 75 -4.92 -3.81 -0.06
N LEU A 76 -4.90 -2.88 0.89
CA LEU A 76 -5.04 -1.44 0.67
C LEU A 76 -3.72 -0.73 0.32
N SER A 77 -2.60 -1.45 0.27
CA SER A 77 -1.30 -0.87 -0.06
C SER A 77 -1.29 -0.27 -1.46
N ALA A 78 -0.69 0.91 -1.59
CA ALA A 78 -0.63 1.67 -2.83
C ALA A 78 0.17 0.97 -3.93
N GLU A 79 1.03 0.02 -3.59
CA GLU A 79 1.73 -0.85 -4.54
C GLU A 79 0.75 -1.66 -5.41
N PHE A 80 -0.47 -1.92 -4.91
CA PHE A 80 -1.51 -2.67 -5.63
C PHE A 80 -2.54 -1.78 -6.33
N LYS A 81 -2.36 -0.45 -6.32
CA LYS A 81 -3.33 0.54 -6.84
C LYS A 81 -3.78 0.27 -8.29
N TYR A 82 -2.91 -0.32 -9.10
CA TYR A 82 -3.15 -0.56 -10.53
C TYR A 82 -3.54 -2.00 -10.87
N ILE A 83 -3.92 -2.81 -9.89
CA ILE A 83 -4.35 -4.19 -10.11
C ILE A 83 -5.88 -4.25 -10.10
N PRO A 84 -6.56 -4.21 -11.27
CA PRO A 84 -8.01 -4.29 -11.32
C PRO A 84 -8.52 -5.73 -11.17
N VAL A 85 -9.81 -5.85 -10.87
CA VAL A 85 -10.57 -7.09 -11.07
C VAL A 85 -11.10 -7.11 -12.50
N ARG A 86 -10.73 -8.14 -13.28
CA ARG A 86 -11.26 -8.33 -14.64
C ARG A 86 -12.50 -9.22 -14.61
N GLN A 87 -13.39 -9.08 -15.61
CA GLN A 87 -14.68 -9.81 -15.65
C GLN A 87 -14.48 -11.32 -15.78
N ASP A 88 -13.51 -11.75 -16.57
CA ASP A 88 -13.14 -13.14 -16.81
C ASP A 88 -12.55 -13.83 -15.57
N GLU A 89 -11.99 -13.06 -14.64
CA GLU A 89 -11.40 -13.57 -13.38
C GLU A 89 -12.42 -13.68 -12.24
N LYS A 90 -13.59 -13.02 -12.34
CA LYS A 90 -14.58 -12.95 -11.24
C LYS A 90 -15.07 -14.33 -10.79
N LEU A 91 -15.34 -15.23 -11.73
CA LEU A 91 -15.84 -16.56 -11.37
C LEU A 91 -14.79 -17.38 -10.59
N GLU A 92 -13.52 -17.26 -10.96
CA GLU A 92 -12.43 -17.92 -10.26
C GLU A 92 -12.18 -17.31 -8.89
N LEU A 93 -12.16 -15.97 -8.80
CA LEU A 93 -12.05 -15.26 -7.53
C LEU A 93 -13.19 -15.64 -6.56
N ALA A 94 -14.42 -15.84 -7.05
CA ALA A 94 -15.55 -16.25 -6.23
C ALA A 94 -15.35 -17.64 -5.63
N LYS A 95 -14.82 -18.58 -6.43
CA LYS A 95 -14.47 -19.92 -5.97
C LYS A 95 -13.35 -19.88 -4.92
N LEU A 96 -12.34 -19.01 -5.11
CA LEU A 96 -11.23 -18.86 -4.18
C LEU A 96 -11.69 -18.23 -2.86
N MET A 97 -12.54 -17.20 -2.89
CA MET A 97 -13.12 -16.59 -1.69
C MET A 97 -13.82 -17.60 -0.78
N GLY A 98 -14.47 -18.62 -1.36
CA GLY A 98 -15.09 -19.70 -0.58
C GLY A 98 -14.12 -20.73 0.01
N ARG A 99 -12.83 -20.66 -0.33
CA ARG A 99 -11.79 -21.63 0.07
C ARG A 99 -10.69 -21.04 0.94
N VAL A 100 -10.53 -19.73 0.95
CA VAL A 100 -9.51 -19.06 1.77
C VAL A 100 -9.87 -19.14 3.27
N PRO A 101 -8.88 -19.30 4.17
CA PRO A 101 -9.14 -19.55 5.58
C PRO A 101 -9.60 -18.32 6.37
N VAL A 102 -9.25 -17.10 5.93
CA VAL A 102 -9.64 -15.85 6.61
C VAL A 102 -10.75 -15.17 5.82
N PRO A 103 -11.89 -14.84 6.46
CA PRO A 103 -13.00 -14.17 5.79
C PRO A 103 -12.58 -12.86 5.12
N VAL A 104 -13.04 -12.66 3.88
CA VAL A 104 -12.88 -11.42 3.11
C VAL A 104 -14.20 -10.65 3.17
N LYS A 105 -14.18 -9.40 3.64
CA LYS A 105 -15.39 -8.60 3.85
C LYS A 105 -15.77 -7.76 2.63
N GLU A 106 -14.79 -7.48 1.77
CA GLU A 106 -14.91 -6.71 0.55
C GLU A 106 -15.74 -7.47 -0.50
N SER A 107 -16.43 -6.73 -1.36
CA SER A 107 -17.09 -7.31 -2.53
C SER A 107 -16.05 -7.83 -3.51
N ILE A 108 -16.36 -8.91 -4.23
CA ILE A 108 -15.50 -9.48 -5.26
C ILE A 108 -15.15 -8.50 -6.39
N GLU A 109 -15.96 -7.46 -6.57
CA GLU A 109 -15.73 -6.42 -7.57
C GLU A 109 -14.67 -5.39 -7.13
N GLU A 110 -14.33 -5.37 -5.85
CA GLU A 110 -13.32 -4.47 -5.30
C GLU A 110 -11.90 -5.04 -5.53
N PRO A 111 -10.96 -4.23 -6.06
CA PRO A 111 -9.55 -4.63 -6.22
C PRO A 111 -8.91 -5.20 -4.95
N HIS A 112 -9.26 -4.65 -3.79
CA HIS A 112 -8.72 -5.10 -2.50
C HIS A 112 -9.14 -6.53 -2.15
N ALA A 113 -10.35 -6.96 -2.55
CA ALA A 113 -10.78 -8.36 -2.37
C ALA A 113 -9.86 -9.31 -3.15
N LYS A 114 -9.53 -8.96 -4.39
CA LYS A 114 -8.60 -9.74 -5.24
C LYS A 114 -7.24 -9.90 -4.57
N ILE A 115 -6.62 -8.81 -4.12
CA ILE A 115 -5.29 -8.87 -3.47
C ILE A 115 -5.33 -9.73 -2.19
N ASN A 116 -6.37 -9.53 -1.37
CA ASN A 116 -6.55 -10.30 -0.14
C ASN A 116 -6.65 -11.81 -0.43
N VAL A 117 -7.54 -12.19 -1.35
CA VAL A 117 -7.73 -13.59 -1.75
C VAL A 117 -6.47 -14.19 -2.35
N LEU A 118 -5.75 -13.46 -3.21
CA LEU A 118 -4.53 -13.95 -3.84
C LEU A 118 -3.41 -14.20 -2.82
N LEU A 119 -3.22 -13.30 -1.84
CA LEU A 119 -2.25 -13.52 -0.77
C LEU A 119 -2.60 -14.78 0.04
N GLN A 120 -3.87 -14.94 0.40
CA GLN A 120 -4.32 -16.13 1.13
C GLN A 120 -4.18 -17.42 0.31
N ALA A 121 -4.48 -17.37 -0.98
CA ALA A 121 -4.31 -18.48 -1.91
C ALA A 121 -2.84 -18.89 -2.03
N TYR A 122 -1.92 -17.91 -2.09
CA TYR A 122 -0.48 -18.15 -2.08
C TYR A 122 -0.03 -18.87 -0.81
N ILE A 123 -0.38 -18.36 0.37
CA ILE A 123 -0.05 -18.98 1.67
C ILE A 123 -0.62 -20.40 1.75
N SER A 124 -1.84 -20.59 1.27
CA SER A 124 -2.57 -21.87 1.29
C SER A 124 -2.19 -22.82 0.15
N ARG A 125 -1.29 -22.42 -0.76
CA ARG A 125 -0.88 -23.18 -1.95
C ARG A 125 -2.07 -23.65 -2.80
N LEU A 126 -3.09 -22.83 -2.93
CA LEU A 126 -4.24 -23.13 -3.80
C LEU A 126 -3.82 -23.03 -5.26
N LYS A 127 -4.34 -23.93 -6.11
CA LYS A 127 -4.12 -23.87 -7.55
C LYS A 127 -4.98 -22.75 -8.15
N LEU A 128 -4.35 -21.91 -8.96
CA LEU A 128 -4.99 -20.93 -9.84
C LEU A 128 -5.07 -21.53 -11.24
N GLU A 129 -6.26 -21.52 -11.84
CA GLU A 129 -6.52 -22.07 -13.18
C GLU A 129 -6.34 -20.99 -14.25
N GLY A 130 -6.60 -19.71 -13.93
CA GLY A 130 -6.46 -18.58 -14.84
C GLY A 130 -5.05 -18.03 -14.96
N LEU A 131 -4.49 -18.01 -16.18
CA LEU A 131 -3.18 -17.41 -16.49
C LEU A 131 -3.06 -15.94 -16.03
N ALA A 132 -4.16 -15.19 -16.12
CA ALA A 132 -4.21 -13.76 -15.79
C ALA A 132 -4.15 -13.47 -14.28
N LEU A 133 -4.45 -14.46 -13.43
CA LEU A 133 -4.37 -14.36 -11.97
C LEU A 133 -3.01 -14.80 -11.41
N MET A 134 -2.20 -15.47 -12.21
CA MET A 134 -0.85 -15.92 -11.83
C MET A 134 0.26 -14.90 -12.15
N ALA A 135 -0.05 -13.86 -12.94
CA ALA A 135 0.91 -12.87 -13.45
C ALA A 135 0.98 -11.59 -12.60
#